data_AF-A0A9D5RZ53-F1
#
_entry.id   AF-A0A9D5RZ53-F1
#
_cell.length_a   1.000
_cell.length_b   1.000
_cell.length_c   1.000
_cell.angle_alpha   90.00
_cell.angle_beta   90.00
_cell.angle_gamma   90.00
#
_symmetry.space_group_name_H-M   'P 1'
#
loop_
_entity.id
_entity.type
_entity.pdbx_description
1 polymer ?
#
loop_
_entity_poly.entity_id
_entity_poly.type
_entity_poly.pdbx_seq_one_letter_code
_entity_poly.pdbx_strand_id
1 'polypeptide(L)'
;MNVINKLELENIKIGIRYYGLEDLSTGITVKDLLEGKEIILSNYTNNNILSLDDYINYVFLDYIMKFQEVIPYVKEEKKDEFEKFITNCKLMYDKYKLADVVKYIQKNYKEIYNYNDEDKVTCLSFDLKDYTSEFIGEHFNCFNEDVIKYVINEATYDVIDCFEKWQKYFIKNPEKLKILFSVENINKVFFMRIQELINIIESLHSNNKFDEAILTAMDIIYDILEKQYFNPEGEQHIWQSYFMINDCLPFYRKMSSPYAYKLEKELEKQEIIFNDNLIKNGHTQTIEFDLKPFRDFFEDDTKPWEVKIVFSTHSRDENGKLVSFLEQGAKCVAKGLSDELARKNPGTDDYFTSWRLRNLGLYSMEVKSRFMTLMSNDHNISEYLSDIYGELRYICENINTTIELEGLNENVEMLSQFLSDLFINLPNNEKQYQLSIKTTVYGCAMFICGLIEKVLRIIYKNSMKEVSYIPDSSITLGNLLIERDKHTSIILDILGTEQIRCLRYYLHKIDFYNAVGQNIRNDLAHINGRTMKNLNHDLILELLSYFTSILNSCVLYYQNKNKN
;
A
#
# COMPACT_ATOMS: atom_id res chain seq x y z
N MET A 1 -11.39 -46.48 6.68
CA MET A 1 -10.45 -45.76 5.80
C MET A 1 -11.25 -44.79 4.98
N ASN A 2 -10.98 -43.50 5.15
CA ASN A 2 -11.59 -42.42 4.39
C ASN A 2 -11.18 -42.44 2.91
N VAL A 3 -11.85 -41.62 2.11
CA VAL A 3 -11.69 -41.52 0.65
C VAL A 3 -10.31 -41.01 0.24
N ILE A 4 -9.70 -40.12 1.02
CA ILE A 4 -8.39 -39.53 0.71
C ILE A 4 -7.32 -40.62 0.79
N ASN A 5 -7.31 -41.38 1.88
CA ASN A 5 -6.40 -42.52 2.03
C ASN A 5 -6.61 -43.57 0.92
N LYS A 6 -7.85 -43.74 0.41
CA LYS A 6 -8.12 -44.63 -0.73
C LYS A 6 -7.57 -44.10 -2.05
N LEU A 7 -7.65 -42.79 -2.27
CA LEU A 7 -7.09 -42.13 -3.46
C LEU A 7 -5.56 -42.15 -3.43
N GLU A 8 -4.94 -41.96 -2.27
CA GLU A 8 -3.49 -42.02 -2.09
C GLU A 8 -2.91 -43.39 -2.44
N LEU A 9 -3.63 -44.49 -2.16
CA LEU A 9 -3.22 -45.84 -2.57
C LEU A 9 -3.09 -45.99 -4.10
N GLU A 10 -3.78 -45.15 -4.87
CA GLU A 10 -3.73 -45.11 -6.34
C GLU A 10 -2.86 -43.95 -6.85
N ASN A 11 -2.03 -43.35 -5.99
CA ASN A 11 -1.20 -42.18 -6.25
C ASN A 11 -1.97 -40.91 -6.67
N ILE A 12 -3.22 -40.78 -6.27
CA ILE A 12 -4.05 -39.60 -6.50
C ILE A 12 -4.07 -38.76 -5.21
N LYS A 13 -3.53 -37.54 -5.26
CA LYS A 13 -3.39 -36.66 -4.09
C LYS A 13 -4.32 -35.47 -4.20
N ILE A 14 -5.35 -35.44 -3.36
CA ILE A 14 -6.38 -34.39 -3.35
C ILE A 14 -6.57 -33.91 -1.91
N GLY A 15 -6.54 -32.59 -1.71
CA GLY A 15 -6.85 -31.97 -0.42
C GLY A 15 -8.36 -31.85 -0.17
N ILE A 16 -8.75 -31.09 0.86
CA ILE A 16 -10.16 -30.82 1.18
C ILE A 16 -10.52 -29.33 1.23
N ARG A 17 -9.59 -28.46 0.82
CA ARG A 17 -9.81 -27.01 0.75
C ARG A 17 -9.84 -26.53 -0.69
N TYR A 18 -10.83 -25.71 -1.01
CA TYR A 18 -10.99 -25.07 -2.31
C TYR A 18 -10.74 -23.57 -2.17
N TYR A 19 -9.81 -23.04 -2.96
CA TYR A 19 -9.35 -21.65 -2.90
C TYR A 19 -9.88 -20.77 -4.03
N GLY A 20 -10.77 -21.29 -4.89
CA GLY A 20 -11.45 -20.53 -5.93
C GLY A 20 -10.96 -20.80 -7.36
N LEU A 21 -11.67 -20.22 -8.33
CA LEU A 21 -11.44 -20.41 -9.77
C LEU A 21 -10.04 -20.00 -10.24
N GLU A 22 -9.47 -18.98 -9.61
CA GLU A 22 -8.17 -18.41 -9.98
C GLU A 22 -6.98 -19.16 -9.35
N ASP A 23 -7.25 -20.13 -8.46
CA ASP A 23 -6.19 -20.93 -7.85
C ASP A 23 -5.51 -21.85 -8.87
N LEU A 24 -4.18 -21.87 -8.85
CA LEU A 24 -3.36 -22.63 -9.80
C LEU A 24 -3.60 -24.15 -9.72
N SER A 25 -4.03 -24.66 -8.56
CA SER A 25 -4.31 -26.08 -8.36
C SER A 25 -5.68 -26.50 -8.91
N THR A 26 -6.63 -25.58 -9.10
CA THR A 26 -8.01 -25.90 -9.49
C THR A 26 -8.09 -26.79 -10.74
N GLY A 27 -7.31 -26.50 -11.78
CA GLY A 27 -7.26 -27.33 -12.99
C GLY A 27 -6.65 -28.72 -12.78
N ILE A 28 -5.65 -28.83 -11.89
CA ILE A 28 -5.03 -30.10 -11.52
C ILE A 28 -6.02 -30.94 -10.73
N THR A 29 -6.71 -30.34 -9.76
CA THR A 29 -7.74 -31.01 -8.97
C THR A 29 -8.87 -31.57 -9.84
N VAL A 30 -9.34 -30.84 -10.86
CA VAL A 30 -10.38 -31.35 -11.78
C VAL A 30 -9.90 -32.63 -12.46
N LYS A 31 -8.64 -32.67 -12.91
CA LYS A 31 -8.04 -33.87 -13.50
C LYS A 31 -8.01 -35.02 -12.48
N ASP A 32 -7.52 -34.77 -11.28
CA ASP A 32 -7.36 -35.80 -10.24
C ASP A 32 -8.72 -36.33 -9.75
N LEU A 33 -9.75 -35.47 -9.65
CA LEU A 33 -11.13 -35.88 -9.35
C LEU A 33 -11.71 -36.80 -10.42
N LEU A 34 -11.43 -36.52 -11.70
CA LEU A 34 -11.87 -37.38 -12.81
C LEU A 34 -11.11 -38.71 -12.83
N GLU A 35 -9.81 -38.71 -12.53
CA GLU A 35 -9.01 -39.93 -12.41
C GLU A 35 -9.50 -40.80 -11.24
N GLY A 36 -9.82 -40.19 -10.10
CA GLY A 36 -10.30 -40.86 -8.89
C GLY A 36 -11.80 -41.16 -8.83
N LYS A 37 -12.57 -40.79 -9.85
CA LYS A 37 -14.05 -40.76 -9.79
C LYS A 37 -14.70 -42.07 -9.35
N GLU A 38 -14.17 -43.22 -9.76
CA GLU A 38 -14.77 -44.52 -9.42
C GLU A 38 -14.57 -44.87 -7.93
N ILE A 39 -13.39 -44.53 -7.39
CA ILE A 39 -13.04 -44.71 -5.97
C ILE A 39 -13.91 -43.79 -5.13
N ILE A 40 -14.06 -42.53 -5.55
CA ILE A 40 -14.91 -41.54 -4.87
C ILE A 40 -16.36 -42.04 -4.84
N LEU A 41 -16.95 -42.35 -5.99
CA LEU A 41 -18.35 -42.73 -6.08
C LEU A 41 -18.66 -44.04 -5.32
N SER A 42 -17.74 -45.00 -5.32
CA SER A 42 -17.92 -46.26 -4.59
C SER A 42 -17.73 -46.14 -3.07
N ASN A 43 -17.09 -45.06 -2.59
CA ASN A 43 -16.87 -44.84 -1.16
C ASN A 43 -18.17 -44.51 -0.41
N TYR A 44 -19.13 -43.81 -1.04
CA TYR A 44 -20.32 -43.26 -0.39
C TYR A 44 -21.54 -44.20 -0.44
N THR A 45 -21.37 -45.42 0.06
CA THR A 45 -22.46 -46.40 0.18
C THR A 45 -23.35 -46.19 1.41
N ASN A 46 -22.82 -45.55 2.46
CA ASN A 46 -23.51 -45.20 3.69
C ASN A 46 -23.27 -43.71 4.02
N ASN A 47 -24.30 -43.00 4.46
CA ASN A 47 -24.26 -41.53 4.68
C ASN A 47 -24.34 -41.17 6.18
N ASN A 48 -24.01 -42.12 7.06
CA ASN A 48 -23.97 -41.88 8.50
C ASN A 48 -22.57 -41.44 8.92
N ILE A 49 -22.49 -40.38 9.74
CA ILE A 49 -21.22 -39.89 10.30
C ILE A 49 -21.04 -40.49 11.70
N LEU A 50 -20.31 -41.61 11.79
CA LEU A 50 -20.12 -42.35 13.04
C LEU A 50 -18.67 -42.31 13.54
N SER A 51 -17.72 -42.10 12.64
CA SER A 51 -16.28 -42.06 12.90
C SER A 51 -15.63 -40.84 12.25
N LEU A 52 -14.36 -40.59 12.59
CA LEU A 52 -13.59 -39.49 12.02
C LEU A 52 -13.39 -39.67 10.50
N ASP A 53 -13.20 -40.91 10.05
CA ASP A 53 -13.14 -41.25 8.63
C ASP A 53 -14.44 -40.87 7.89
N ASP A 54 -15.60 -41.12 8.50
CA ASP A 54 -16.90 -40.75 7.90
C ASP A 54 -17.08 -39.24 7.85
N TYR A 55 -16.54 -38.52 8.83
CA TYR A 55 -16.55 -37.06 8.85
C TYR A 55 -15.64 -36.49 7.76
N ILE A 56 -14.41 -37.01 7.61
CA ILE A 56 -13.51 -36.63 6.51
C ILE A 56 -14.17 -36.89 5.15
N ASN A 57 -14.86 -38.02 5.00
CA ASN A 57 -15.62 -38.33 3.78
C ASN A 57 -16.70 -37.28 3.50
N TYR A 58 -17.43 -36.83 4.54
CA TYR A 58 -18.41 -35.75 4.39
C TYR A 58 -17.75 -34.43 3.97
N VAL A 59 -16.66 -34.02 4.62
CA VAL A 59 -15.94 -32.78 4.29
C VAL A 59 -15.40 -32.83 2.86
N PHE A 60 -14.89 -33.98 2.42
CA PHE A 60 -14.43 -34.18 1.04
C PHE A 60 -15.57 -34.04 0.01
N LEU A 61 -16.80 -34.49 0.33
CA LEU A 61 -17.93 -34.25 -0.56
C LEU A 61 -18.31 -32.77 -0.62
N ASP A 62 -18.35 -32.08 0.53
CA ASP A 62 -18.61 -30.64 0.58
C ASP A 62 -17.60 -29.87 -0.29
N TYR A 63 -16.33 -30.23 -0.17
CA TYR A 63 -15.25 -29.73 -1.00
C TYR A 63 -15.52 -29.93 -2.50
N ILE A 64 -15.90 -31.14 -2.93
CA ILE A 64 -16.25 -31.39 -4.34
C ILE A 64 -17.43 -30.52 -4.80
N MET A 65 -18.41 -30.26 -3.93
CA MET A 65 -19.56 -29.42 -4.29
C MET A 65 -19.16 -27.99 -4.66
N LYS A 66 -18.05 -27.48 -4.10
CA LYS A 66 -17.53 -26.15 -4.46
C LYS A 66 -17.03 -26.08 -5.91
N PHE A 67 -16.67 -27.22 -6.53
CA PHE A 67 -16.27 -27.27 -7.94
C PHE A 67 -17.42 -27.16 -8.94
N GLN A 68 -18.67 -27.03 -8.49
CA GLN A 68 -19.81 -26.77 -9.38
C GLN A 68 -19.61 -25.50 -10.23
N GLU A 69 -18.97 -24.47 -9.68
CA GLU A 69 -18.68 -23.23 -10.43
C GLU A 69 -17.58 -23.38 -11.49
N VAL A 70 -16.79 -24.46 -11.43
CA VAL A 70 -15.67 -24.73 -12.35
C VAL A 70 -16.15 -25.33 -13.66
N ILE A 71 -17.34 -25.95 -13.69
CA ILE A 71 -17.91 -26.66 -14.86
C ILE A 71 -17.84 -25.84 -16.17
N PRO A 72 -18.18 -24.53 -16.20
CA PRO A 72 -18.13 -23.75 -17.43
C PRO A 72 -16.71 -23.59 -18.03
N TYR A 73 -15.67 -23.78 -17.21
CA TYR A 73 -14.27 -23.55 -17.55
C TYR A 73 -13.49 -24.84 -17.86
N VAL A 74 -14.11 -26.00 -17.63
CA VAL A 74 -13.53 -27.29 -18.01
C VAL A 74 -13.47 -27.40 -19.52
N LYS A 75 -12.39 -28.00 -20.05
CA LYS A 75 -12.26 -28.27 -21.48
C LYS A 75 -13.48 -29.01 -22.02
N GLU A 76 -13.98 -28.59 -23.18
CA GLU A 76 -15.23 -29.09 -23.77
C GLU A 76 -15.26 -30.64 -23.85
N GLU A 77 -14.12 -31.27 -24.15
CA GLU A 77 -13.95 -32.73 -24.24
C GLU A 77 -14.16 -33.49 -22.91
N LYS A 78 -14.02 -32.82 -21.76
CA LYS A 78 -14.20 -33.38 -20.42
C LYS A 78 -15.39 -32.81 -19.65
N LYS A 79 -16.07 -31.80 -20.21
CA LYS A 79 -17.11 -31.05 -19.53
C LYS A 79 -18.30 -31.90 -19.12
N ASP A 80 -18.87 -32.66 -20.06
CA ASP A 80 -20.00 -33.56 -19.79
C ASP A 80 -19.66 -34.63 -18.75
N GLU A 81 -18.42 -35.16 -18.81
CA GLU A 81 -17.92 -36.16 -17.87
C GLU A 81 -17.84 -35.58 -16.46
N PHE A 82 -17.27 -34.39 -16.32
CA PHE A 82 -17.12 -33.70 -15.04
C PHE A 82 -18.46 -33.24 -14.47
N GLU A 83 -19.35 -32.67 -15.29
CA GLU A 83 -20.70 -32.26 -14.87
C GLU A 83 -21.51 -33.45 -14.35
N LYS A 84 -21.43 -34.61 -15.04
CA LYS A 84 -22.08 -35.85 -14.58
C LYS A 84 -21.47 -36.35 -13.26
N PHE A 85 -20.16 -36.29 -13.11
CA PHE A 85 -19.48 -36.65 -11.85
C PHE A 85 -19.95 -35.77 -10.68
N ILE A 86 -19.93 -34.44 -10.85
CA ILE A 86 -20.39 -33.49 -9.84
C ILE A 86 -21.87 -33.72 -9.50
N THR A 87 -22.72 -33.99 -10.51
CA THR A 87 -24.14 -34.31 -10.30
C THR A 87 -24.32 -35.57 -9.45
N ASN A 88 -23.53 -36.63 -9.69
CA ASN A 88 -23.58 -37.84 -8.88
C ASN A 88 -23.11 -37.60 -7.44
N CYS A 89 -22.04 -36.83 -7.24
CA CYS A 89 -21.56 -36.44 -5.92
C CYS A 89 -22.60 -35.59 -5.18
N LYS A 90 -23.34 -34.73 -5.88
CA LYS A 90 -24.44 -33.94 -5.29
C LYS A 90 -25.56 -34.83 -4.75
N LEU A 91 -25.97 -35.85 -5.50
CA LEU A 91 -26.96 -36.83 -5.04
C LEU A 91 -26.51 -37.60 -3.79
N MET A 92 -25.20 -37.73 -3.56
CA MET A 92 -24.63 -38.32 -2.34
C MET A 92 -24.62 -37.30 -1.20
N TYR A 93 -24.15 -36.08 -1.48
CA TYR A 93 -24.08 -34.98 -0.52
C TYR A 93 -25.47 -34.64 0.08
N ASP A 94 -26.51 -34.57 -0.76
CA ASP A 94 -27.88 -34.25 -0.36
C ASP A 94 -28.51 -35.27 0.62
N LYS A 95 -27.88 -36.44 0.81
CA LYS A 95 -28.31 -37.44 1.80
C LYS A 95 -27.85 -37.11 3.21
N TYR A 96 -26.80 -36.29 3.37
CA TYR A 96 -26.34 -35.84 4.67
C TYR A 96 -27.25 -34.75 5.20
N LYS A 97 -27.61 -34.85 6.48
CA LYS A 97 -28.39 -33.81 7.16
C LYS A 97 -27.48 -32.99 8.04
N LEU A 98 -27.69 -31.67 8.02
CA LEU A 98 -27.00 -30.72 8.91
C LEU A 98 -27.02 -31.18 10.38
N ALA A 99 -28.16 -31.68 10.86
CA ALA A 99 -28.32 -32.16 12.23
C ALA A 99 -27.38 -33.33 12.58
N ASP A 100 -27.08 -34.20 11.62
CA ASP A 100 -26.19 -35.36 11.83
C ASP A 100 -24.72 -34.90 11.92
N VAL A 101 -24.33 -33.95 11.06
CA VAL A 101 -22.99 -33.32 11.08
C VAL A 101 -22.77 -32.58 12.40
N VAL A 102 -23.70 -31.71 12.79
CA VAL A 102 -23.67 -30.98 14.07
C VAL A 102 -23.55 -31.95 15.24
N LYS A 103 -24.38 -33.01 15.26
CA LYS A 103 -24.37 -34.01 16.33
C LYS A 103 -23.02 -34.72 16.44
N TYR A 104 -22.39 -35.03 15.31
CA TYR A 104 -21.07 -35.66 15.30
C TYR A 104 -19.99 -34.72 15.84
N ILE A 105 -19.90 -33.48 15.32
CA ILE A 105 -18.92 -32.48 15.77
C ILE A 105 -19.11 -32.19 17.26
N GLN A 106 -20.35 -31.96 17.70
CA GLN A 106 -20.69 -31.67 19.10
C GLN A 106 -20.19 -32.75 20.07
N LYS A 107 -20.16 -34.01 19.64
CA LYS A 107 -19.70 -35.14 20.45
C LYS A 107 -18.19 -35.36 20.36
N ASN A 108 -17.59 -35.11 19.20
CA ASN A 108 -16.23 -35.55 18.88
C ASN A 108 -15.25 -34.40 18.54
N TYR A 109 -15.60 -33.14 18.80
CA TYR A 109 -14.75 -31.97 18.47
C TYR A 109 -13.29 -32.13 18.94
N LYS A 110 -13.04 -32.65 20.15
CA LYS A 110 -11.67 -32.89 20.63
C LYS A 110 -10.90 -33.89 19.78
N GLU A 111 -11.56 -34.93 19.28
CA GLU A 111 -10.93 -35.90 18.39
C GLU A 111 -10.54 -35.24 17.06
N ILE A 112 -11.42 -34.40 16.51
CA ILE A 112 -11.19 -33.65 15.28
C ILE A 112 -9.98 -32.71 15.42
N TYR A 113 -9.93 -31.90 16.49
CA TYR A 113 -8.83 -30.93 16.67
C TYR A 113 -7.50 -31.56 17.10
N ASN A 114 -7.52 -32.75 17.71
CA ASN A 114 -6.31 -33.53 18.01
C ASN A 114 -5.90 -34.47 16.88
N TYR A 115 -6.67 -34.53 15.79
CA TYR A 115 -6.28 -35.29 14.62
C TYR A 115 -4.98 -34.72 14.04
N ASN A 116 -4.07 -35.63 13.73
CA ASN A 116 -2.78 -35.34 13.14
C ASN A 116 -2.46 -36.47 12.17
N ASP A 117 -2.32 -36.13 10.90
CA ASP A 117 -1.86 -37.02 9.85
C ASP A 117 -0.33 -36.89 9.71
N GLU A 118 0.36 -38.01 9.49
CA GLU A 118 1.80 -37.98 9.22
C GLU A 118 2.12 -37.51 7.79
N ASP A 119 1.12 -37.48 6.89
CA ASP A 119 1.29 -37.06 5.50
C ASP A 119 1.25 -35.53 5.37
N LYS A 120 2.42 -34.93 5.15
CA LYS A 120 2.57 -33.48 4.98
C LYS A 120 2.11 -32.97 3.61
N VAL A 121 1.74 -33.84 2.67
CA VAL A 121 1.45 -33.43 1.28
C VAL A 121 0.00 -33.01 1.11
N THR A 122 -0.95 -33.65 1.78
CA THR A 122 -2.38 -33.32 1.68
C THR A 122 -2.83 -32.30 2.73
N CYS A 123 -2.01 -32.02 3.75
CA CYS A 123 -2.30 -31.08 4.85
C CYS A 123 -3.65 -31.37 5.52
N LEU A 124 -4.09 -32.64 5.54
CA LEU A 124 -5.47 -33.01 5.85
C LEU A 124 -5.86 -32.60 7.27
N SER A 125 -4.97 -32.78 8.25
CA SER A 125 -5.27 -32.37 9.62
C SER A 125 -5.46 -30.86 9.77
N PHE A 126 -4.74 -30.04 9.01
CA PHE A 126 -4.90 -28.59 9.03
C PHE A 126 -6.22 -28.19 8.38
N ASP A 127 -6.47 -28.65 7.16
CA ASP A 127 -7.68 -28.30 6.41
C ASP A 127 -8.96 -28.77 7.13
N LEU A 128 -8.91 -29.92 7.80
CA LEU A 128 -10.05 -30.45 8.55
C LEU A 128 -10.40 -29.55 9.75
N LYS A 129 -9.39 -29.01 10.44
CA LYS A 129 -9.58 -28.09 11.57
C LYS A 129 -10.14 -26.76 11.08
N ASP A 130 -9.55 -26.20 10.03
CA ASP A 130 -10.03 -24.95 9.41
C ASP A 130 -11.49 -25.07 8.95
N TYR A 131 -11.81 -26.13 8.18
CA TYR A 131 -13.20 -26.41 7.77
C TYR A 131 -14.15 -26.53 8.96
N THR A 132 -13.76 -27.27 9.99
CA THR A 132 -14.60 -27.49 11.18
C THR A 132 -14.82 -26.18 11.94
N SER A 133 -13.80 -25.35 12.08
CA SER A 133 -13.86 -24.02 12.70
C SER A 133 -14.80 -23.10 11.92
N GLU A 134 -14.71 -23.09 10.58
CA GLU A 134 -15.62 -22.33 9.70
C GLU A 134 -17.07 -22.78 9.87
N PHE A 135 -17.31 -24.09 9.85
CA PHE A 135 -18.63 -24.69 9.99
C PHE A 135 -19.28 -24.38 11.35
N ILE A 136 -18.49 -24.44 12.44
CA ILE A 136 -18.98 -24.08 13.78
C ILE A 136 -19.33 -22.59 13.84
N GLY A 137 -18.50 -21.72 13.25
CA GLY A 137 -18.77 -20.29 13.16
C GLY A 137 -20.09 -19.99 12.42
N GLU A 138 -20.31 -20.63 11.28
CA GLU A 138 -21.52 -20.43 10.46
C GLU A 138 -22.79 -20.96 11.14
N HIS A 139 -22.70 -22.09 11.83
CA HIS A 139 -23.81 -22.78 12.48
C HIS A 139 -23.80 -22.67 14.01
N PHE A 140 -23.20 -21.60 14.57
CA PHE A 140 -22.95 -21.48 16.01
C PHE A 140 -24.18 -21.68 16.91
N ASN A 141 -25.39 -21.36 16.44
CA ASN A 141 -26.63 -21.53 17.23
C ASN A 141 -26.97 -23.01 17.48
N CYS A 142 -26.32 -23.94 16.77
CA CYS A 142 -26.53 -25.37 16.89
C CYS A 142 -25.53 -26.06 17.83
N PHE A 143 -24.52 -25.34 18.32
CA PHE A 143 -23.46 -25.87 19.17
C PHE A 143 -23.57 -25.38 20.60
N ASN A 144 -23.20 -26.25 21.55
CA ASN A 144 -23.13 -25.87 22.95
C ASN A 144 -21.91 -24.97 23.19
N GLU A 145 -22.03 -24.12 24.21
CA GLU A 145 -21.01 -23.16 24.62
C GLU A 145 -19.62 -23.79 24.88
N ASP A 146 -19.56 -25.03 25.39
CA ASP A 146 -18.29 -25.72 25.65
C ASP A 146 -17.50 -26.00 24.36
N VAL A 147 -18.19 -26.32 23.27
CA VAL A 147 -17.56 -26.52 21.95
C VAL A 147 -17.01 -25.20 21.45
N ILE A 148 -17.82 -24.15 21.50
CA ILE A 148 -17.43 -22.82 21.05
C ILE A 148 -16.20 -22.32 21.81
N LYS A 149 -16.20 -22.41 23.14
CA LYS A 149 -15.05 -22.03 23.97
C LYS A 149 -13.80 -22.83 23.64
N TYR A 150 -13.95 -24.13 23.40
CA TYR A 150 -12.82 -24.98 23.02
C TYR A 150 -12.20 -24.51 21.71
N VAL A 151 -13.01 -24.25 20.68
CA VAL A 151 -12.52 -23.79 19.37
C VAL A 151 -11.82 -22.43 19.47
N ILE A 152 -12.40 -21.47 20.18
CA ILE A 152 -11.78 -20.14 20.36
C ILE A 152 -10.40 -20.24 21.01
N ASN A 153 -10.20 -21.16 21.96
CA ASN A 153 -8.94 -21.30 22.69
C ASN A 153 -7.92 -22.21 22.01
N GLU A 154 -8.34 -23.35 21.45
CA GLU A 154 -7.42 -24.34 20.88
C GLU A 154 -7.16 -24.11 19.39
N ALA A 155 -8.09 -23.46 18.69
CA ALA A 155 -8.04 -23.18 17.26
C ALA A 155 -8.18 -21.67 16.99
N THR A 156 -7.54 -20.84 17.82
CA THR A 156 -7.61 -19.38 17.72
C THR A 156 -7.23 -18.85 16.33
N TYR A 157 -6.23 -19.47 15.69
CA TYR A 157 -5.80 -19.15 14.33
C TYR A 157 -6.97 -19.26 13.34
N ASP A 158 -7.63 -20.42 13.31
CA ASP A 158 -8.76 -20.67 12.41
C ASP A 158 -9.91 -19.67 12.66
N VAL A 159 -10.20 -19.35 13.92
CA VAL A 159 -11.26 -18.38 14.27
C VAL A 159 -10.94 -16.97 13.76
N ILE A 160 -9.67 -16.57 13.79
CA ILE A 160 -9.23 -15.28 13.24
C ILE A 160 -9.29 -15.30 11.71
N ASP A 161 -8.76 -16.34 11.09
CA ASP A 161 -8.67 -16.46 9.63
C ASP A 161 -10.08 -16.51 8.98
N CYS A 162 -11.08 -17.07 9.65
CA CYS A 162 -12.47 -17.09 9.20
C CYS A 162 -13.43 -16.20 10.02
N PHE A 163 -12.92 -15.09 10.60
CA PHE A 163 -13.71 -14.25 11.52
C PHE A 163 -15.06 -13.78 10.94
N GLU A 164 -15.17 -13.58 9.63
CA GLU A 164 -16.43 -13.21 8.96
C GLU A 164 -17.58 -14.19 9.27
N LYS A 165 -17.27 -15.50 9.37
CA LYS A 165 -18.24 -16.54 9.72
C LYS A 165 -18.61 -16.47 11.20
N TRP A 166 -17.64 -16.15 12.05
CA TRP A 166 -17.82 -16.00 13.50
C TRP A 166 -18.43 -14.66 13.93
N GLN A 167 -18.42 -13.65 13.06
CA GLN A 167 -18.84 -12.29 13.39
C GLN A 167 -20.26 -12.26 13.97
N LYS A 168 -21.19 -13.05 13.40
CA LYS A 168 -22.57 -13.17 13.88
C LYS A 168 -22.66 -13.72 15.31
N TYR A 169 -21.78 -14.65 15.69
CA TYR A 169 -21.72 -15.17 17.06
C TYR A 169 -21.32 -14.08 18.05
N PHE A 170 -20.25 -13.33 17.76
CA PHE A 170 -19.77 -12.27 18.64
C PHE A 170 -20.71 -11.06 18.72
N ILE A 171 -21.44 -10.75 17.64
CA ILE A 171 -22.51 -9.73 17.69
C ILE A 171 -23.63 -10.13 18.65
N LYS A 172 -24.01 -11.42 18.67
CA LYS A 172 -25.04 -11.93 19.59
C LYS A 172 -24.53 -12.09 21.02
N ASN A 173 -23.23 -12.37 21.21
CA ASN A 173 -22.61 -12.61 22.51
C ASN A 173 -21.33 -11.75 22.68
N PRO A 174 -21.45 -10.41 22.81
CA PRO A 174 -20.30 -9.50 22.86
C PRO A 174 -19.28 -9.82 23.95
N GLU A 175 -19.74 -10.31 25.10
CA GLU A 175 -18.91 -10.67 26.25
C GLU A 175 -17.92 -11.81 25.93
N LYS A 176 -18.20 -12.62 24.91
CA LYS A 176 -17.36 -13.75 24.49
C LYS A 176 -16.12 -13.32 23.73
N LEU A 177 -16.07 -12.09 23.23
CA LEU A 177 -14.85 -11.52 22.64
C LEU A 177 -13.70 -11.47 23.65
N LYS A 178 -13.99 -11.35 24.96
CA LYS A 178 -12.94 -11.41 26.01
C LYS A 178 -12.19 -12.74 26.04
N ILE A 179 -12.79 -13.82 25.53
CA ILE A 179 -12.14 -15.13 25.40
C ILE A 179 -11.19 -15.10 24.20
N LEU A 180 -11.66 -14.63 23.04
CA LEU A 180 -10.86 -14.49 21.83
C LEU A 180 -9.67 -13.54 22.05
N PHE A 181 -9.92 -12.41 22.71
CA PHE A 181 -8.92 -11.39 23.05
C PHE A 181 -8.25 -11.63 24.41
N SER A 182 -8.24 -12.86 24.91
CA SER A 182 -7.48 -13.19 26.12
C SER A 182 -5.98 -13.07 25.86
N VAL A 183 -5.21 -12.84 26.93
CA VAL A 183 -3.74 -12.75 26.86
C VAL A 183 -3.15 -13.98 26.18
N GLU A 184 -3.65 -15.16 26.52
CA GLU A 184 -3.18 -16.43 25.96
C GLU A 184 -3.43 -16.50 24.44
N ASN A 185 -4.65 -16.19 24.00
CA ASN A 185 -5.04 -16.30 22.59
C ASN A 185 -4.38 -15.23 21.72
N ILE A 186 -4.25 -14.00 22.22
CA ILE A 186 -3.49 -12.95 21.52
C ILE A 186 -2.03 -13.36 21.38
N ASN A 187 -1.39 -13.89 22.44
CA ASN A 187 -0.01 -14.37 22.34
C ASN A 187 0.17 -15.51 21.32
N LYS A 188 -0.81 -16.43 21.22
CA LYS A 188 -0.76 -17.52 20.23
C LYS A 188 -0.61 -16.98 18.82
N VAL A 189 -1.38 -15.94 18.47
CA VAL A 189 -1.54 -15.45 17.09
C VAL A 189 -0.70 -14.21 16.77
N PHE A 190 -0.11 -13.56 17.78
CA PHE A 190 0.60 -12.29 17.64
C PHE A 190 1.67 -12.29 16.54
N PHE A 191 2.49 -13.35 16.45
CA PHE A 191 3.61 -13.35 15.51
C PHE A 191 3.16 -13.52 14.04
N MET A 192 2.13 -14.31 13.79
CA MET A 192 1.73 -14.75 12.44
C MET A 192 0.44 -14.10 11.93
N ARG A 193 -0.37 -13.50 12.81
CA ARG A 193 -1.74 -13.03 12.51
C ARG A 193 -2.12 -11.70 13.19
N ILE A 194 -1.13 -10.89 13.60
CA ILE A 194 -1.42 -9.60 14.24
C ILE A 194 -2.20 -8.66 13.32
N GLN A 195 -1.93 -8.69 12.02
CA GLN A 195 -2.62 -7.82 11.07
C GLN A 195 -4.11 -8.19 10.95
N GLU A 196 -4.41 -9.48 10.86
CA GLU A 196 -5.77 -10.01 10.84
C GLU A 196 -6.50 -9.68 12.14
N LEU A 197 -5.84 -9.86 13.28
CA LEU A 197 -6.37 -9.48 14.59
C LEU A 197 -6.67 -7.98 14.67
N ILE A 198 -5.75 -7.12 14.20
CA ILE A 198 -5.94 -5.67 14.11
C ILE A 198 -7.15 -5.34 13.23
N ASN A 199 -7.24 -5.95 12.04
CA ASN A 199 -8.36 -5.72 11.11
C ASN A 199 -9.71 -6.09 11.76
N ILE A 200 -9.74 -7.20 12.51
CA ILE A 200 -10.91 -7.60 13.28
C ILE A 200 -11.27 -6.53 14.32
N ILE A 201 -10.32 -6.11 15.16
CA ILE A 201 -10.54 -5.10 16.20
C ILE A 201 -11.05 -3.78 15.59
N GLU A 202 -10.42 -3.32 14.50
CA GLU A 202 -10.83 -2.11 13.79
C GLU A 202 -12.25 -2.22 13.21
N SER A 203 -12.62 -3.39 12.66
CA SER A 203 -13.96 -3.62 12.12
C SER A 203 -15.04 -3.53 13.20
N LEU A 204 -14.72 -3.96 14.42
CA LEU A 204 -15.62 -3.95 15.56
C LEU A 204 -15.70 -2.57 16.25
N HIS A 205 -14.70 -1.71 16.09
CA HIS A 205 -14.59 -0.42 16.78
C HIS A 205 -15.78 0.52 16.57
N SER A 206 -16.47 0.40 15.44
CA SER A 206 -17.67 1.21 15.15
C SER A 206 -18.86 0.94 16.07
N ASN A 207 -18.83 -0.16 16.84
CA ASN A 207 -19.93 -0.60 17.68
C ASN A 207 -19.53 -0.60 19.16
N ASN A 208 -20.12 0.34 19.91
CA ASN A 208 -19.85 0.56 21.34
C ASN A 208 -20.05 -0.66 22.24
N LYS A 209 -20.78 -1.69 21.78
CA LYS A 209 -20.93 -2.95 22.53
C LYS A 209 -19.62 -3.69 22.74
N PHE A 210 -18.59 -3.40 21.95
CA PHE A 210 -17.30 -4.08 21.98
C PHE A 210 -16.18 -3.27 22.65
N ASP A 211 -16.46 -2.03 23.07
CA ASP A 211 -15.43 -1.08 23.54
C ASP A 211 -14.54 -1.68 24.64
N GLU A 212 -15.11 -2.34 25.65
CA GLU A 212 -14.35 -2.94 26.74
C GLU A 212 -13.39 -4.04 26.25
N ALA A 213 -13.88 -4.91 25.37
CA ALA A 213 -13.08 -6.01 24.81
C ALA A 213 -11.98 -5.48 23.89
N ILE A 214 -12.28 -4.45 23.10
CA ILE A 214 -11.33 -3.77 22.21
C ILE A 214 -10.22 -3.09 23.01
N LEU A 215 -10.57 -2.30 24.04
CA LEU A 215 -9.60 -1.65 24.90
C LEU A 215 -8.69 -2.68 25.59
N THR A 216 -9.28 -3.77 26.10
CA THR A 216 -8.50 -4.86 26.70
C THR A 216 -7.54 -5.49 25.69
N ALA A 217 -7.99 -5.78 24.47
CA ALA A 217 -7.14 -6.33 23.41
C ALA A 217 -5.97 -5.39 23.06
N MET A 218 -6.26 -4.08 22.95
CA MET A 218 -5.27 -3.04 22.69
C MET A 218 -4.22 -2.95 23.79
N ASP A 219 -4.62 -3.04 25.06
CA ASP A 219 -3.71 -3.07 26.20
C ASP A 219 -2.79 -4.29 26.14
N ILE A 220 -3.34 -5.47 25.84
CA ILE A 220 -2.58 -6.72 25.74
C ILE A 220 -1.57 -6.66 24.59
N ILE A 221 -1.99 -6.20 23.41
CA ILE A 221 -1.11 -6.03 22.24
C ILE A 221 0.02 -5.05 22.59
N TYR A 222 -0.28 -3.94 23.26
CA TYR A 222 0.71 -2.94 23.66
C TYR A 222 1.70 -3.53 24.66
N ASP A 223 1.22 -4.27 25.65
CA ASP A 223 2.06 -4.96 26.64
C ASP A 223 3.03 -5.95 25.98
N ILE A 224 2.59 -6.66 24.94
CA ILE A 224 3.47 -7.56 24.17
C ILE A 224 4.53 -6.74 23.41
N LEU A 225 4.12 -5.66 22.74
CA LEU A 225 5.03 -4.75 22.04
C LEU A 225 6.12 -4.21 22.99
N GLU A 226 5.70 -3.68 24.14
CA GLU A 226 6.58 -3.08 25.13
C GLU A 226 7.56 -4.10 25.73
N LYS A 227 7.10 -5.33 26.01
CA LYS A 227 7.95 -6.37 26.61
C LYS A 227 8.91 -7.02 25.63
N GLN A 228 8.51 -7.20 24.36
CA GLN A 228 9.25 -8.03 23.41
C GLN A 228 9.98 -7.23 22.32
N TYR A 229 9.54 -6.01 22.02
CA TYR A 229 10.03 -5.26 20.86
C TYR A 229 10.58 -3.88 21.20
N PHE A 230 10.52 -3.43 22.46
CA PHE A 230 11.19 -2.18 22.87
C PHE A 230 12.65 -2.45 23.21
N ASN A 231 13.52 -1.45 22.94
CA ASN A 231 14.96 -1.53 23.18
C ASN A 231 15.61 -2.82 22.60
N PRO A 232 15.53 -3.04 21.28
CA PRO A 232 16.00 -4.28 20.68
C PRO A 232 17.51 -4.48 20.80
N GLU A 233 17.93 -5.72 21.04
CA GLU A 233 19.34 -6.13 21.07
C GLU A 233 19.62 -7.25 20.04
N GLY A 234 20.68 -7.09 19.25
CA GLY A 234 21.07 -8.04 18.21
C GLY A 234 20.41 -7.77 16.85
N GLU A 235 21.10 -8.12 15.77
CA GLU A 235 20.76 -7.68 14.41
C GLU A 235 19.35 -8.10 13.98
N GLN A 236 19.00 -9.37 14.11
CA GLN A 236 17.68 -9.86 13.72
C GLN A 236 16.54 -9.20 14.50
N HIS A 237 16.76 -8.96 15.80
CA HIS A 237 15.74 -8.39 16.68
C HIS A 237 15.52 -6.89 16.44
N ILE A 238 16.57 -6.15 16.02
CA ILE A 238 16.45 -4.75 15.57
C ILE A 238 15.48 -4.64 14.39
N TRP A 239 15.63 -5.50 13.38
CA TRP A 239 14.76 -5.50 12.21
C TRP A 239 13.32 -5.87 12.58
N GLN A 240 13.15 -6.97 13.31
CA GLN A 240 11.82 -7.43 13.72
C GLN A 240 11.06 -6.38 14.54
N SER A 241 11.74 -5.73 15.48
CA SER A 241 11.17 -4.70 16.35
C SER A 241 10.77 -3.45 15.58
N TYR A 242 11.65 -2.95 14.72
CA TYR A 242 11.35 -1.77 13.90
C TYR A 242 10.07 -1.99 13.06
N PHE A 243 9.98 -3.11 12.33
CA PHE A 243 8.81 -3.39 11.51
C PHE A 243 7.56 -3.70 12.33
N MET A 244 7.67 -4.43 13.45
CA MET A 244 6.51 -4.77 14.28
C MET A 244 5.86 -3.52 14.90
N ILE A 245 6.67 -2.60 15.45
CA ILE A 245 6.17 -1.33 15.99
C ILE A 245 5.57 -0.48 14.87
N ASN A 246 6.23 -0.44 13.72
CA ASN A 246 5.74 0.33 12.58
C ASN A 246 4.38 -0.18 12.08
N ASP A 247 4.16 -1.49 12.04
CA ASP A 247 2.88 -2.07 11.60
C ASP A 247 1.74 -1.86 12.61
N CYS A 248 2.06 -1.88 13.91
CA CYS A 248 1.04 -1.64 14.94
C CYS A 248 0.70 -0.16 15.12
N LEU A 249 1.61 0.77 14.78
CA LEU A 249 1.39 2.20 15.01
C LEU A 249 0.16 2.78 14.27
N PRO A 250 -0.07 2.50 12.96
CA PRO A 250 -1.28 2.93 12.24
C PRO A 250 -2.57 2.53 12.96
N PHE A 251 -2.62 1.30 13.48
CA PHE A 251 -3.75 0.80 14.27
C PHE A 251 -4.01 1.67 15.49
N TYR A 252 -3.01 1.92 16.34
CA TYR A 252 -3.19 2.76 17.52
C TYR A 252 -3.57 4.21 17.19
N ARG A 253 -3.07 4.76 16.07
CA ARG A 253 -3.49 6.08 15.57
C ARG A 253 -4.95 6.10 15.13
N LYS A 254 -5.39 5.09 14.37
CA LYS A 254 -6.77 4.97 13.89
C LYS A 254 -7.76 4.82 15.04
N MET A 255 -7.37 4.08 16.07
CA MET A 255 -8.12 3.92 17.32
C MET A 255 -8.02 5.13 18.27
N SER A 256 -7.32 6.21 17.89
CA SER A 256 -7.08 7.40 18.71
C SER A 256 -6.53 7.08 20.12
N SER A 257 -5.68 6.06 20.22
CA SER A 257 -5.15 5.56 21.48
C SER A 257 -3.99 6.41 22.01
N PRO A 258 -3.89 6.64 23.33
CA PRO A 258 -2.71 7.29 23.92
C PRO A 258 -1.41 6.50 23.73
N TYR A 259 -1.48 5.19 23.47
CA TYR A 259 -0.31 4.36 23.17
C TYR A 259 0.39 4.77 21.88
N ALA A 260 -0.31 5.39 20.93
CA ALA A 260 0.28 5.88 19.69
C ALA A 260 1.49 6.79 19.97
N TYR A 261 1.38 7.72 20.94
CA TYR A 261 2.49 8.60 21.32
C TYR A 261 3.70 7.87 21.90
N LYS A 262 3.48 6.76 22.62
CA LYS A 262 4.56 5.95 23.17
C LYS A 262 5.27 5.17 22.07
N LEU A 263 4.50 4.57 21.17
CA LEU A 263 5.02 3.85 20.01
C LEU A 263 5.76 4.79 19.04
N GLU A 264 5.27 6.01 18.81
CA GLU A 264 5.96 7.02 18.00
C GLU A 264 7.35 7.35 18.56
N LYS A 265 7.43 7.63 19.86
CA LYS A 265 8.72 7.92 20.51
C LYS A 265 9.68 6.75 20.47
N GLU A 266 9.18 5.53 20.61
CA GLU A 266 10.02 4.34 20.54
C GLU A 266 10.48 4.07 19.10
N LEU A 267 9.58 4.21 18.12
CA LEU A 267 9.91 4.08 16.69
C LEU A 267 10.99 5.09 16.27
N GLU A 268 10.92 6.34 16.73
CA GLU A 268 11.96 7.35 16.47
C GLU A 268 13.35 6.93 16.97
N LYS A 269 13.44 6.25 18.12
CA LYS A 269 14.72 5.72 18.62
C LYS A 269 15.17 4.51 17.79
N GLN A 270 14.24 3.60 17.50
CA GLN A 270 14.56 2.38 16.77
C GLN A 270 14.93 2.65 15.32
N GLU A 271 14.39 3.70 14.70
CA GLU A 271 14.78 4.16 13.36
C GLU A 271 16.27 4.50 13.30
N ILE A 272 16.82 5.13 14.35
CA ILE A 272 18.25 5.44 14.43
C ILE A 272 19.06 4.13 14.50
N ILE A 273 18.68 3.22 15.42
CA ILE A 273 19.36 1.93 15.61
C ILE A 273 19.29 1.07 14.33
N PHE A 274 18.13 1.06 13.68
CA PHE A 274 17.89 0.36 12.42
C PHE A 274 18.76 0.90 11.29
N ASN A 275 18.81 2.23 11.12
CA ASN A 275 19.64 2.85 10.09
C ASN A 275 21.13 2.61 10.33
N ASP A 276 21.60 2.70 11.56
CA ASP A 276 23.00 2.39 11.91
C ASP A 276 23.33 0.92 11.62
N ASN A 277 22.41 0.00 11.91
CA ASN A 277 22.55 -1.41 11.56
C ASN A 277 22.60 -1.63 10.05
N LEU A 278 21.72 -0.96 9.30
CA LEU A 278 21.65 -1.05 7.83
C LEU A 278 22.91 -0.50 7.17
N ILE A 279 23.49 0.60 7.67
CA ILE A 279 24.77 1.14 7.19
C ILE A 279 25.92 0.16 7.47
N LYS A 280 25.94 -0.45 8.67
CA LYS A 280 27.02 -1.33 9.10
C LYS A 280 27.02 -2.69 8.37
N ASN A 281 25.84 -3.26 8.16
CA ASN A 281 25.67 -4.64 7.73
C ASN A 281 25.01 -4.79 6.36
N GLY A 282 24.43 -3.72 5.82
CA GLY A 282 23.78 -3.72 4.52
C GLY A 282 24.75 -3.67 3.34
N HIS A 283 24.16 -3.68 2.15
CA HIS A 283 24.90 -3.52 0.90
C HIS A 283 24.69 -2.11 0.34
N THR A 284 25.79 -1.46 -0.01
CA THR A 284 25.74 -0.16 -0.68
C THR A 284 25.87 -0.36 -2.19
N GLN A 285 24.94 0.23 -2.94
CA GLN A 285 25.05 0.39 -4.39
C GLN A 285 25.33 1.86 -4.68
N THR A 286 26.41 2.13 -5.42
CA THR A 286 26.70 3.48 -5.93
C THR A 286 26.21 3.59 -7.36
N ILE A 287 25.52 4.69 -7.66
CA ILE A 287 25.05 5.04 -9.01
C ILE A 287 25.66 6.39 -9.34
N GLU A 288 26.27 6.50 -10.52
CA GLU A 288 26.86 7.72 -11.04
C GLU A 288 26.08 8.18 -12.26
N PHE A 289 25.70 9.47 -12.30
CA PHE A 289 25.05 10.09 -13.43
C PHE A 289 26.05 10.99 -14.16
N ASP A 290 26.31 10.70 -15.44
CA ASP A 290 27.12 11.58 -16.27
C ASP A 290 26.28 12.82 -16.66
N LEU A 291 26.57 13.95 -16.02
CA LEU A 291 25.91 15.22 -16.28
C LEU A 291 26.55 16.01 -17.42
N LYS A 292 27.68 15.56 -17.97
CA LYS A 292 28.37 16.28 -19.05
C LYS A 292 27.47 16.50 -20.27
N PRO A 293 26.71 15.50 -20.77
CA PRO A 293 25.80 15.72 -21.89
C PRO A 293 24.73 16.79 -21.61
N PHE A 294 24.21 16.84 -20.37
CA PHE A 294 23.24 17.86 -19.98
C PHE A 294 23.90 19.25 -19.93
N ARG A 295 25.08 19.35 -19.30
CA ARG A 295 25.82 20.61 -19.21
C ARG A 295 26.17 21.16 -20.60
N ASP A 296 26.78 20.33 -21.44
CA ASP A 296 27.18 20.70 -22.81
C ASP A 296 25.96 21.13 -23.64
N PHE A 297 24.77 20.54 -23.41
CA PHE A 297 23.54 20.92 -24.10
C PHE A 297 22.94 22.24 -23.57
N PHE A 298 22.94 22.42 -22.23
CA PHE A 298 22.36 23.60 -21.61
C PHE A 298 23.21 24.85 -21.87
N GLU A 299 24.53 24.72 -21.83
CA GLU A 299 25.48 25.83 -22.07
C GLU A 299 25.69 26.13 -23.57
N ASP A 300 25.03 25.41 -24.49
CA ASP A 300 25.07 25.67 -25.94
C ASP A 300 24.07 26.76 -26.33
N ASP A 301 24.58 27.98 -26.58
CA ASP A 301 23.83 29.15 -27.03
C ASP A 301 23.07 28.96 -28.35
N THR A 302 23.38 27.92 -29.13
CA THR A 302 22.66 27.61 -30.38
C THR A 302 21.33 26.89 -30.13
N LYS A 303 21.09 26.36 -28.92
CA LYS A 303 19.84 25.68 -28.58
C LYS A 303 18.76 26.68 -28.19
N PRO A 304 17.52 26.52 -28.67
CA PRO A 304 16.40 27.33 -28.22
C PRO A 304 16.17 27.16 -26.72
N TRP A 305 15.93 28.26 -26.03
CA TRP A 305 15.71 28.29 -24.57
C TRP A 305 14.53 27.40 -24.17
N GLU A 306 13.47 27.33 -24.99
CA GLU A 306 12.31 26.46 -24.76
C GLU A 306 12.69 24.98 -24.67
N VAL A 307 13.70 24.57 -25.45
CA VAL A 307 14.17 23.17 -25.45
C VAL A 307 15.08 22.93 -24.25
N LYS A 308 15.92 23.92 -23.89
CA LYS A 308 16.82 23.83 -22.73
C LYS A 308 16.04 23.61 -21.44
N ILE A 309 15.03 24.44 -21.17
CA ILE A 309 14.22 24.34 -19.95
C ILE A 309 13.37 23.07 -19.90
N VAL A 310 12.80 22.63 -21.02
CA VAL A 310 12.06 21.37 -21.11
C VAL A 310 12.95 20.17 -20.81
N PHE A 311 14.17 20.15 -21.33
CA PHE A 311 15.11 19.04 -21.11
C PHE A 311 15.57 18.91 -19.65
N SER A 312 15.39 19.94 -18.83
CA SER A 312 15.70 19.88 -17.39
C SER A 312 14.82 18.88 -16.64
N THR A 313 13.55 18.69 -17.06
CA THR A 313 12.56 17.88 -16.31
C THR A 313 11.76 16.90 -17.17
N HIS A 314 11.84 16.97 -18.49
CA HIS A 314 11.11 16.11 -19.40
C HIS A 314 12.05 15.35 -20.33
N SER A 315 11.66 14.13 -20.70
CA SER A 315 12.32 13.35 -21.75
C SER A 315 11.29 12.47 -22.47
N ARG A 316 11.70 11.86 -23.59
CA ARG A 316 10.81 11.02 -24.40
C ARG A 316 10.65 9.64 -23.76
N ASP A 317 9.41 9.18 -23.64
CA ASP A 317 9.10 7.80 -23.25
C ASP A 317 9.34 6.80 -24.40
N GLU A 318 9.08 5.52 -24.15
CA GLU A 318 9.23 4.43 -25.12
C GLU A 318 8.38 4.63 -26.39
N ASN A 319 7.29 5.38 -26.31
CA ASN A 319 6.42 5.73 -27.44
C ASN A 319 6.85 7.02 -28.13
N GLY A 320 7.96 7.63 -27.70
CA GLY A 320 8.48 8.89 -28.22
C GLY A 320 7.72 10.13 -27.74
N LYS A 321 6.77 9.99 -26.79
CA LYS A 321 6.02 11.11 -26.20
C LYS A 321 6.89 11.78 -25.14
N LEU A 322 6.92 13.11 -25.18
CA LEU A 322 7.61 13.90 -24.15
C LEU A 322 6.79 13.88 -22.86
N VAL A 323 7.39 13.40 -21.76
CA VAL A 323 6.74 13.21 -20.46
C VAL A 323 7.65 13.68 -19.33
N SER A 324 7.05 14.05 -18.20
CA SER A 324 7.77 14.47 -16.99
C SER A 324 8.60 13.33 -16.41
N PHE A 325 9.73 13.65 -15.76
CA PHE A 325 10.51 12.68 -14.98
C PHE A 325 9.68 11.98 -13.89
N LEU A 326 8.65 12.64 -13.36
CA LEU A 326 7.73 12.04 -12.39
C LEU A 326 6.89 10.93 -13.03
N GLU A 327 6.43 11.15 -14.26
CA GLU A 327 5.70 10.13 -15.02
C GLU A 327 6.62 8.97 -15.40
N GLN A 328 7.87 9.23 -15.78
CA GLN A 328 8.84 8.16 -16.08
C GLN A 328 9.21 7.36 -14.84
N GLY A 329 9.48 8.03 -13.72
CA GLY A 329 9.76 7.38 -12.46
C GLY A 329 8.57 6.57 -11.94
N ALA A 330 7.34 7.01 -12.18
CA ALA A 330 6.12 6.31 -11.80
C ALA A 330 5.82 5.10 -12.72
N LYS A 331 6.11 5.22 -14.02
CA LYS A 331 5.94 4.16 -15.01
C LYS A 331 6.99 3.06 -14.81
N CYS A 332 6.73 2.19 -13.85
CA CYS A 332 7.41 0.92 -13.74
C CYS A 332 6.45 -0.22 -14.12
N VAL A 333 6.73 -0.88 -15.25
CA VAL A 333 5.92 -2.00 -15.76
C VAL A 333 6.14 -3.28 -14.95
N ALA A 334 7.29 -3.42 -14.28
CA ALA A 334 7.59 -4.56 -13.44
C ALA A 334 7.19 -4.28 -11.98
N LYS A 335 6.25 -5.07 -11.43
CA LYS A 335 6.26 -5.34 -9.99
C LYS A 335 7.56 -6.11 -9.73
N GLY A 336 8.46 -5.55 -8.94
CA GLY A 336 9.63 -6.31 -8.50
C GLY A 336 9.16 -7.51 -7.67
N LEU A 337 9.95 -8.58 -7.61
CA LEU A 337 9.72 -9.67 -6.64
C LEU A 337 9.58 -9.11 -5.21
N SER A 338 10.26 -7.99 -4.92
CA SER A 338 10.12 -7.24 -3.68
C SER A 338 8.72 -6.65 -3.47
N ASP A 339 7.99 -6.24 -4.51
CA ASP A 339 6.64 -5.73 -4.32
C ASP A 339 5.62 -6.84 -4.05
N GLU A 340 5.92 -8.08 -4.46
CA GLU A 340 5.07 -9.25 -4.21
C GLU A 340 5.42 -9.98 -2.90
N LEU A 341 6.70 -10.00 -2.53
CA LEU A 341 7.19 -10.71 -1.34
C LEU A 341 7.50 -9.81 -0.15
N ALA A 342 7.67 -8.50 -0.33
CA ALA A 342 7.93 -7.62 0.80
C ALA A 342 6.64 -7.31 1.56
N ARG A 343 6.77 -7.30 2.88
CA ARG A 343 5.83 -6.65 3.79
C ARG A 343 5.56 -5.22 3.30
N LYS A 344 4.31 -4.73 3.44
CA LYS A 344 4.01 -3.31 3.18
C LYS A 344 4.95 -2.46 4.05
N ASN A 345 5.89 -1.78 3.42
CA ASN A 345 6.84 -0.96 4.15
C ASN A 345 6.16 0.34 4.63
N PRO A 346 6.61 0.93 5.75
CA PRO A 346 6.17 2.26 6.15
C PRO A 346 6.20 3.25 4.98
N GLY A 347 5.11 4.00 4.79
CA GLY A 347 5.02 5.01 3.73
C GLY A 347 4.78 4.47 2.31
N THR A 348 4.47 3.18 2.17
CA THR A 348 4.04 2.54 0.91
C THR A 348 2.54 2.25 0.89
N ASP A 349 1.96 2.16 -0.31
CA ASP A 349 0.60 1.65 -0.54
C ASP A 349 0.56 0.81 -1.84
N ASP A 350 -0.64 0.42 -2.26
CA ASP A 350 -0.84 -0.44 -3.43
C ASP A 350 -0.40 0.23 -4.75
N TYR A 351 -0.24 1.55 -4.76
CA TYR A 351 0.26 2.33 -5.91
C TYR A 351 1.74 2.72 -5.72
N PHE A 352 2.09 3.37 -4.60
CA PHE A 352 3.44 3.73 -4.17
C PHE A 352 4.14 2.54 -3.53
N THR A 353 4.39 1.51 -4.34
CA THR A 353 5.15 0.33 -3.93
C THR A 353 6.61 0.68 -3.66
N SER A 354 7.30 -0.19 -2.92
CA SER A 354 8.74 -0.02 -2.61
C SER A 354 9.57 0.14 -3.90
N TRP A 355 9.28 -0.67 -4.93
CA TRP A 355 9.99 -0.58 -6.20
C TRP A 355 9.68 0.72 -6.95
N ARG A 356 8.41 1.15 -6.99
CA ARG A 356 8.04 2.42 -7.62
C ARG A 356 8.72 3.61 -6.92
N LEU A 357 8.73 3.63 -5.60
CA LEU A 357 9.41 4.68 -4.82
C LEU A 357 10.92 4.69 -5.05
N ARG A 358 11.56 3.52 -5.16
CA ARG A 358 12.97 3.42 -5.54
C ARG A 358 13.21 4.04 -6.92
N ASN A 359 12.38 3.68 -7.91
CA ASN A 359 12.52 4.21 -9.27
C ASN A 359 12.31 5.73 -9.31
N LEU A 360 11.25 6.22 -8.67
CA LEU A 360 11.01 7.66 -8.49
C LEU A 360 12.22 8.34 -7.83
N GLY A 361 12.81 7.74 -6.79
CA GLY A 361 14.01 8.25 -6.13
C GLY A 361 15.22 8.41 -7.07
N LEU A 362 15.42 7.46 -8.00
CA LEU A 362 16.51 7.53 -8.99
C LEU A 362 16.31 8.68 -9.97
N TYR A 363 15.10 8.81 -10.53
CA TYR A 363 14.77 9.91 -11.45
C TYR A 363 14.83 11.27 -10.76
N SER A 364 14.32 11.37 -9.53
CA SER A 364 14.44 12.59 -8.71
C SER A 364 15.91 12.92 -8.43
N MET A 365 16.76 11.94 -8.15
CA MET A 365 18.19 12.17 -7.94
C MET A 365 18.87 12.70 -9.20
N GLU A 366 18.62 12.09 -10.36
CA GLU A 366 19.16 12.56 -11.65
C GLU A 366 18.75 14.01 -11.95
N VAL A 367 17.46 14.32 -11.81
CA VAL A 367 16.95 15.67 -12.10
C VAL A 367 17.50 16.69 -11.11
N LYS A 368 17.57 16.38 -9.81
CA LYS A 368 18.21 17.26 -8.82
C LYS A 368 19.67 17.55 -9.19
N SER A 369 20.40 16.57 -9.71
CA SER A 369 21.77 16.78 -10.20
C SER A 369 21.84 17.70 -11.42
N ARG A 370 20.83 17.71 -12.30
CA ARG A 370 20.71 18.71 -13.37
C ARG A 370 20.49 20.11 -12.79
N PHE A 371 19.58 20.25 -11.81
CA PHE A 371 19.36 21.53 -11.12
C PHE A 371 20.59 22.02 -10.36
N MET A 372 21.42 21.13 -9.80
CA MET A 372 22.73 21.54 -9.26
C MET A 372 23.62 22.20 -10.30
N THR A 373 23.57 21.73 -11.56
CA THR A 373 24.32 22.36 -12.66
C THR A 373 23.75 23.73 -13.01
N LEU A 374 22.42 23.87 -13.02
CA LEU A 374 21.74 25.15 -13.22
C LEU A 374 22.05 26.16 -12.11
N MET A 375 22.14 25.69 -10.87
CA MET A 375 22.42 26.53 -9.69
C MET A 375 23.93 26.74 -9.44
N SER A 376 24.80 26.31 -10.36
CA SER A 376 26.24 26.25 -10.10
C SER A 376 26.97 27.59 -10.14
N ASN A 377 26.39 28.60 -10.81
CA ASN A 377 26.97 29.93 -10.95
C ASN A 377 25.90 30.98 -11.32
N ASP A 378 26.26 32.27 -11.18
CA ASP A 378 25.34 33.39 -11.43
C ASP A 378 24.77 33.41 -12.86
N HIS A 379 25.58 33.03 -13.86
CA HIS A 379 25.16 33.04 -15.25
C HIS A 379 24.07 31.99 -15.51
N ASN A 380 24.29 30.75 -15.08
CA ASN A 380 23.33 29.65 -15.24
C ASN A 380 22.03 29.91 -14.45
N ILE A 381 22.14 30.50 -13.25
CA ILE A 381 20.96 30.91 -12.47
C ILE A 381 20.15 31.96 -13.23
N SER A 382 20.83 32.96 -13.82
CA SER A 382 20.17 34.03 -14.58
C SER A 382 19.49 33.51 -15.85
N GLU A 383 20.14 32.59 -16.58
CA GLU A 383 19.55 31.93 -17.75
C GLU A 383 18.30 31.12 -17.36
N TYR A 384 18.41 30.28 -16.34
CA TYR A 384 17.26 29.52 -15.82
C TYR A 384 16.08 30.41 -15.40
N LEU A 385 16.33 31.53 -14.72
CA LEU A 385 15.27 32.45 -14.31
C LEU A 385 14.62 33.17 -15.50
N SER A 386 15.41 33.49 -16.53
CA SER A 386 14.89 34.02 -17.80
C SER A 386 13.98 32.99 -18.48
N ASP A 387 14.35 31.72 -18.49
CA ASP A 387 13.54 30.65 -19.06
C ASP A 387 12.21 30.47 -18.30
N ILE A 388 12.26 30.44 -16.96
CA ILE A 388 11.07 30.39 -16.10
C ILE A 388 10.14 31.57 -16.36
N TYR A 389 10.70 32.77 -16.52
CA TYR A 389 9.92 33.96 -16.88
C TYR A 389 9.22 33.78 -18.24
N GLY A 390 9.95 33.26 -19.23
CA GLY A 390 9.42 32.93 -20.56
C GLY A 390 8.28 31.92 -20.51
N GLU A 391 8.42 30.84 -19.75
CA GLU A 391 7.38 29.82 -19.56
C GLU A 391 6.12 30.41 -18.91
N LEU A 392 6.28 31.16 -17.82
CA LEU A 392 5.16 31.80 -17.11
C LEU A 392 4.40 32.77 -18.00
N ARG A 393 5.13 33.61 -18.76
CA ARG A 393 4.55 34.52 -19.72
C ARG A 393 3.74 33.78 -20.78
N TYR A 394 4.30 32.73 -21.37
CA TYR A 394 3.61 31.92 -22.38
C TYR A 394 2.32 31.29 -21.81
N ILE A 395 2.38 30.75 -20.59
CA ILE A 395 1.20 30.19 -19.91
C ILE A 395 0.13 31.25 -19.72
N CYS A 396 0.48 32.43 -19.20
CA CYS A 396 -0.44 33.55 -18.97
C CYS A 396 -1.14 33.99 -20.27
N GLU A 397 -0.38 34.15 -21.35
CA GLU A 397 -0.90 34.53 -22.67
C GLU A 397 -1.95 33.51 -23.17
N ASN A 398 -1.70 32.20 -22.97
CA ASN A 398 -2.61 31.13 -23.43
C ASN A 398 -3.88 30.96 -22.57
N ILE A 399 -3.93 31.57 -21.37
CA ILE A 399 -5.13 31.58 -20.50
C ILE A 399 -5.80 32.96 -20.45
N ASN A 400 -5.41 33.88 -21.33
CA ASN A 400 -5.94 35.24 -21.43
C ASN A 400 -5.75 36.08 -20.16
N THR A 401 -4.55 36.04 -19.58
CA THR A 401 -4.08 36.95 -18.51
C THR A 401 -2.66 37.45 -18.83
N THR A 402 -2.03 38.23 -17.94
CA THR A 402 -0.62 38.62 -18.10
C THR A 402 0.18 38.39 -16.82
N ILE A 403 1.50 38.31 -16.96
CA ILE A 403 2.42 38.08 -15.85
C ILE A 403 2.37 39.25 -14.83
N GLU A 404 2.12 40.48 -15.29
CA GLU A 404 1.96 41.67 -14.45
C GLU A 404 0.64 41.64 -13.68
N LEU A 405 -0.47 41.28 -14.34
CA LEU A 405 -1.78 41.24 -13.70
C LEU A 405 -1.83 40.23 -12.55
N GLU A 406 -1.14 39.11 -12.72
CA GLU A 406 -1.05 38.07 -11.70
C GLU A 406 0.09 38.31 -10.68
N GLY A 407 0.88 39.39 -10.83
CA GLY A 407 2.01 39.72 -9.96
C GLY A 407 3.06 38.61 -9.89
N LEU A 408 3.34 37.99 -11.03
CA LEU A 408 4.32 36.90 -11.15
C LEU A 408 5.74 37.44 -11.41
N ASN A 409 5.88 38.66 -11.94
CA ASN A 409 7.18 39.33 -12.12
C ASN A 409 7.92 39.48 -10.78
N GLU A 410 7.24 40.02 -9.77
CA GLU A 410 7.81 40.17 -8.42
C GLU A 410 8.13 38.81 -7.79
N ASN A 411 7.39 37.76 -8.15
CA ASN A 411 7.67 36.41 -7.67
C ASN A 411 8.95 35.82 -8.30
N VAL A 412 9.21 36.08 -9.58
CA VAL A 412 10.48 35.68 -10.22
C VAL A 412 11.65 36.44 -9.62
N GLU A 413 11.51 37.74 -9.35
CA GLU A 413 12.54 38.55 -8.67
C GLU A 413 12.84 38.04 -7.25
N MET A 414 11.79 37.72 -6.47
CA MET A 414 11.96 37.11 -5.15
C MET A 414 12.64 35.75 -5.22
N LEU A 415 12.28 34.91 -6.20
CA LEU A 415 12.95 33.64 -6.43
C LEU A 415 14.44 33.85 -6.74
N SER A 416 14.76 34.81 -7.62
CA SER A 416 16.14 35.17 -7.95
C SER A 416 16.96 35.49 -6.71
N GLN A 417 16.43 36.34 -5.82
CA GLN A 417 17.13 36.71 -4.59
C GLN A 417 17.40 35.48 -3.70
N PHE A 418 16.39 34.60 -3.51
CA PHE A 418 16.59 33.38 -2.73
C PHE A 418 17.67 32.47 -3.32
N LEU A 419 17.67 32.28 -4.63
CA LEU A 419 18.63 31.38 -5.30
C LEU A 419 20.06 31.95 -5.24
N SER A 420 20.24 33.24 -5.52
CA SER A 420 21.55 33.90 -5.37
C SER A 420 22.06 33.83 -3.93
N ASP A 421 21.19 34.06 -2.94
CA ASP A 421 21.60 33.98 -1.54
C ASP A 421 22.04 32.55 -1.15
N LEU A 422 21.26 31.54 -1.54
CA LEU A 422 21.51 30.16 -1.17
C LEU A 422 22.72 29.53 -1.87
N PHE A 423 22.90 29.80 -3.16
CA PHE A 423 23.89 29.09 -3.98
C PHE A 423 25.16 29.89 -4.27
N ILE A 424 25.15 31.22 -4.07
CA ILE A 424 26.28 32.09 -4.40
C ILE A 424 26.79 32.83 -3.15
N ASN A 425 25.91 33.53 -2.43
CA ASN A 425 26.34 34.44 -1.36
C ASN A 425 26.68 33.72 -0.04
N LEU A 426 25.85 32.77 0.40
CA LEU A 426 25.98 32.08 1.69
C LEU A 426 26.99 30.90 1.73
N PRO A 427 27.17 30.09 0.66
CA PRO A 427 28.08 28.92 0.70
C PRO A 427 29.54 29.26 0.96
N ASN A 428 29.98 30.49 0.69
CA ASN A 428 31.37 30.89 0.87
C ASN A 428 31.85 30.97 2.34
N ASN A 429 30.98 30.71 3.34
CA ASN A 429 31.31 30.76 4.78
C ASN A 429 30.50 29.77 5.66
N GLU A 430 30.34 28.51 5.22
CA GLU A 430 29.40 27.50 5.75
C GLU A 430 29.28 27.36 7.29
N LYS A 431 30.38 27.45 8.06
CA LYS A 431 30.31 27.23 9.52
C LYS A 431 29.67 28.39 10.30
N GLN A 432 29.78 29.62 9.81
CA GLN A 432 29.25 30.81 10.50
C GLN A 432 27.77 31.08 10.17
N TYR A 433 27.29 30.57 9.04
CA TYR A 433 25.96 30.89 8.51
C TYR A 433 24.97 29.72 8.54
N GLN A 434 25.24 28.62 9.26
CA GLN A 434 24.34 27.45 9.27
C GLN A 434 22.88 27.79 9.60
N LEU A 435 22.63 28.67 10.58
CA LEU A 435 21.28 29.10 10.93
C LEU A 435 20.66 29.99 9.84
N SER A 436 21.46 30.88 9.25
CA SER A 436 21.02 31.74 8.14
C SER A 436 20.65 30.89 6.92
N ILE A 437 21.48 29.92 6.54
CA ILE A 437 21.21 28.96 5.45
C ILE A 437 19.90 28.24 5.71
N LYS A 438 19.69 27.69 6.92
CA LYS A 438 18.43 27.00 7.25
C LYS A 438 17.21 27.92 7.15
N THR A 439 17.33 29.17 7.60
CA THR A 439 16.25 30.16 7.54
C THR A 439 15.92 30.52 6.08
N THR A 440 16.95 30.75 5.26
CA THR A 440 16.79 31.06 3.84
C THR A 440 16.23 29.86 3.07
N VAL A 441 16.69 28.64 3.36
CA VAL A 441 16.13 27.39 2.79
C VAL A 441 14.65 27.27 3.16
N TYR A 442 14.28 27.47 4.42
CA TYR A 442 12.88 27.43 4.83
C TYR A 442 12.03 28.46 4.09
N GLY A 443 12.49 29.71 4.02
CA GLY A 443 11.82 30.80 3.30
C GLY A 443 11.63 30.48 1.81
N CYS A 444 12.69 30.02 1.15
CA CYS A 444 12.67 29.63 -0.26
C CYS A 444 11.75 28.42 -0.50
N ALA A 445 11.82 27.39 0.33
CA ALA A 445 11.00 26.19 0.19
C ALA A 445 9.50 26.50 0.32
N MET A 446 9.12 27.26 1.36
CA MET A 446 7.74 27.74 1.52
C MET A 446 7.28 28.62 0.35
N PHE A 447 8.19 29.47 -0.15
CA PHE A 447 7.92 30.33 -1.29
C PHE A 447 7.66 29.51 -2.58
N ILE A 448 8.50 28.52 -2.89
CA ILE A 448 8.32 27.65 -4.08
C ILE A 448 7.01 26.86 -3.97
N CYS A 449 6.68 26.33 -2.79
CA CYS A 449 5.39 25.64 -2.57
C CYS A 449 4.20 26.58 -2.81
N GLY A 450 4.28 27.82 -2.32
CA GLY A 450 3.29 28.86 -2.59
C GLY A 450 3.20 29.24 -4.05
N LEU A 451 4.33 29.29 -4.77
CA LEU A 451 4.39 29.63 -6.18
C LEU A 451 3.79 28.52 -7.06
N ILE A 452 4.08 27.25 -6.78
CA ILE A 452 3.41 26.09 -7.40
C ILE A 452 1.89 26.23 -7.25
N GLU A 453 1.42 26.46 -6.02
CA GLU A 453 -0.01 26.59 -5.74
C GLU A 453 -0.61 27.80 -6.47
N LYS A 454 0.07 28.95 -6.48
CA LYS A 454 -0.37 30.17 -7.16
C LYS A 454 -0.53 29.94 -8.67
N VAL A 455 0.48 29.38 -9.34
CA VAL A 455 0.42 29.13 -10.80
C VAL A 455 -0.71 28.17 -11.15
N LEU A 456 -0.85 27.05 -10.45
CA LEU A 456 -1.93 26.10 -10.69
C LEU A 456 -3.31 26.73 -10.44
N ARG A 457 -3.46 27.57 -9.41
CA ARG A 457 -4.71 28.33 -9.16
C ARG A 457 -5.03 29.29 -10.30
N ILE A 458 -4.04 30.02 -10.81
CA ILE A 458 -4.23 30.98 -11.93
C ILE A 458 -4.74 30.25 -13.17
N ILE A 459 -4.09 29.15 -13.55
CA ILE A 459 -4.48 28.30 -14.68
C ILE A 459 -5.91 27.80 -14.51
N TYR A 460 -6.19 27.25 -13.33
CA TYR A 460 -7.48 26.65 -13.03
C TYR A 460 -8.62 27.69 -13.10
N LYS A 461 -8.47 28.83 -12.42
CA LYS A 461 -9.48 29.90 -12.41
C LYS A 461 -9.71 30.48 -13.79
N ASN A 462 -8.66 30.79 -14.54
CA ASN A 462 -8.80 31.37 -15.86
C ASN A 462 -9.42 30.39 -16.88
N SER A 463 -9.25 29.09 -16.65
CA SER A 463 -9.89 28.06 -17.48
C SER A 463 -11.36 27.83 -17.12
N MET A 464 -11.76 28.11 -15.87
CA MET A 464 -13.13 27.89 -15.37
C MET A 464 -13.98 29.17 -15.28
N LYS A 465 -13.39 30.35 -15.53
CA LYS A 465 -14.07 31.66 -15.33
C LYS A 465 -15.38 31.81 -16.08
N GLU A 466 -15.52 31.17 -17.25
CA GLU A 466 -16.74 31.18 -18.06
C GLU A 466 -17.79 30.15 -17.60
N VAL A 467 -17.40 29.22 -16.73
CA VAL A 467 -18.24 28.12 -16.24
C VAL A 467 -18.75 28.39 -14.82
N SER A 468 -17.90 28.89 -13.93
CA SER A 468 -18.27 29.19 -12.55
C SER A 468 -17.38 30.24 -11.90
N TYR A 469 -17.96 31.01 -10.98
CA TYR A 469 -17.18 31.89 -10.10
C TYR A 469 -16.51 31.06 -9.01
N ILE A 470 -15.19 31.24 -8.84
CA ILE A 470 -14.41 30.50 -7.84
C ILE A 470 -13.70 31.49 -6.90
N PRO A 471 -14.09 31.55 -5.61
CA PRO A 471 -13.43 32.41 -4.63
C PRO A 471 -11.96 32.06 -4.46
N ASP A 472 -11.11 33.08 -4.33
CA ASP A 472 -9.66 32.92 -4.13
C ASP A 472 -9.29 32.06 -2.94
N SER A 473 -10.06 32.11 -1.86
CA SER A 473 -9.84 31.35 -0.63
C SER A 473 -10.30 29.88 -0.69
N SER A 474 -11.02 29.48 -1.76
CA SER A 474 -11.71 28.18 -1.80
C SER A 474 -10.90 27.05 -2.44
N ILE A 475 -9.91 27.36 -3.25
CA ILE A 475 -9.03 26.38 -3.92
C ILE A 475 -7.77 26.25 -3.07
N THR A 476 -7.25 25.03 -2.87
CA THR A 476 -5.93 24.80 -2.26
C THR A 476 -5.10 23.91 -3.18
N LEU A 477 -3.78 23.81 -2.99
CA LEU A 477 -2.95 22.85 -3.74
C LEU A 477 -3.47 21.42 -3.60
N GLY A 478 -3.95 21.07 -2.40
CA GLY A 478 -4.54 19.77 -2.11
C GLY A 478 -5.76 19.48 -2.97
N ASN A 479 -6.58 20.50 -3.29
CA ASN A 479 -7.74 20.35 -4.17
C ASN A 479 -7.31 20.20 -5.64
N LEU A 480 -6.27 20.92 -6.06
CA LEU A 480 -5.78 20.96 -7.44
C LEU A 480 -5.09 19.66 -7.87
N LEU A 481 -4.50 18.92 -6.93
CA LEU A 481 -3.79 17.67 -7.18
C LEU A 481 -4.66 16.42 -6.88
N ILE A 482 -5.93 16.41 -7.32
CA ILE A 482 -6.87 15.29 -7.16
C ILE A 482 -7.36 14.79 -8.51
N GLU A 483 -7.40 13.46 -8.67
CA GLU A 483 -7.80 12.79 -9.92
C GLU A 483 -9.30 12.71 -10.14
N ARG A 484 -10.10 12.79 -9.07
CA ARG A 484 -11.51 12.40 -9.06
C ARG A 484 -12.49 13.56 -9.18
N ASP A 485 -12.02 14.80 -9.18
CA ASP A 485 -12.93 15.94 -9.22
C ASP A 485 -13.21 16.36 -10.68
N LYS A 486 -14.48 16.32 -11.09
CA LYS A 486 -14.93 16.86 -12.39
C LYS A 486 -14.57 18.34 -12.51
N HIS A 487 -14.42 19.02 -11.38
CA HIS A 487 -14.03 20.42 -11.34
C HIS A 487 -12.58 20.64 -11.73
N THR A 488 -11.60 19.78 -11.41
CA THR A 488 -10.16 19.99 -11.72
C THR A 488 -9.67 19.35 -13.03
N SER A 489 -10.59 18.92 -13.91
CA SER A 489 -10.28 18.24 -15.19
C SER A 489 -9.17 18.92 -16.00
N ILE A 490 -9.16 20.25 -16.09
CA ILE A 490 -8.11 20.96 -16.84
C ILE A 490 -6.69 20.75 -16.30
N ILE A 491 -6.52 20.66 -14.97
CA ILE A 491 -5.20 20.41 -14.37
C ILE A 491 -4.78 18.96 -14.64
N LEU A 492 -5.73 18.03 -14.59
CA LEU A 492 -5.51 16.64 -14.97
C LEU A 492 -5.15 16.49 -16.45
N ASP A 493 -5.79 17.25 -17.34
CA ASP A 493 -5.50 17.24 -18.78
C ASP A 493 -4.11 17.81 -19.09
N ILE A 494 -3.66 18.80 -18.33
CA ILE A 494 -2.34 19.43 -18.49
C ILE A 494 -1.22 18.53 -17.97
N LEU A 495 -1.31 18.08 -16.72
CA LEU A 495 -0.22 17.36 -16.03
C LEU A 495 -0.28 15.84 -16.26
N GLY A 496 -1.47 15.31 -16.54
CA GLY A 496 -1.69 13.87 -16.59
C GLY A 496 -1.76 13.22 -15.19
N THR A 497 -2.27 11.99 -15.18
CA THR A 497 -2.55 11.22 -13.96
C THR A 497 -1.30 10.96 -13.12
N GLU A 498 -0.24 10.44 -13.74
CA GLU A 498 0.95 9.98 -13.00
C GLU A 498 1.71 11.15 -12.36
N GLN A 499 1.88 12.28 -13.07
CA GLN A 499 2.53 13.47 -12.53
C GLN A 499 1.73 14.03 -11.33
N ILE A 500 0.39 14.08 -11.41
CA ILE A 500 -0.47 14.51 -10.30
C ILE A 500 -0.31 13.60 -9.08
N ARG A 501 -0.34 12.27 -9.27
CA ARG A 501 -0.14 11.32 -8.15
C ARG A 501 1.18 11.57 -7.45
N CYS A 502 2.26 11.68 -8.21
CA CYS A 502 3.60 11.90 -7.66
C CYS A 502 3.72 13.25 -6.97
N LEU A 503 3.26 14.35 -7.59
CA LEU A 503 3.24 15.67 -6.96
C LEU A 503 2.45 15.66 -5.65
N ARG A 504 1.31 14.98 -5.61
CA ARG A 504 0.52 14.80 -4.39
C ARG A 504 1.29 14.00 -3.33
N TYR A 505 2.00 12.94 -3.72
CA TYR A 505 2.82 12.15 -2.79
C TYR A 505 3.93 12.97 -2.15
N TYR A 506 4.63 13.81 -2.93
CA TYR A 506 5.71 14.63 -2.41
C TYR A 506 5.20 15.80 -1.56
N LEU A 507 4.22 16.55 -2.08
CA LEU A 507 3.77 17.80 -1.46
C LEU A 507 2.77 17.59 -0.32
N HIS A 508 2.01 16.49 -0.32
CA HIS A 508 0.93 16.22 0.64
C HIS A 508 1.05 14.85 1.31
N LYS A 509 0.28 14.69 2.39
CA LYS A 509 -0.03 13.38 2.97
C LYS A 509 -1.15 12.73 2.17
N ILE A 510 -0.91 11.50 1.68
CA ILE A 510 -1.93 10.72 0.96
C ILE A 510 -2.73 9.89 1.96
N ASP A 511 -2.05 9.20 2.87
CA ASP A 511 -2.64 8.46 3.97
C ASP A 511 -1.96 8.88 5.28
N PHE A 512 -2.75 9.47 6.17
CA PHE A 512 -2.27 9.93 7.46
C PHE A 512 -1.87 8.77 8.38
N TYR A 513 -2.65 7.70 8.40
CA TYR A 513 -2.48 6.60 9.35
C TYR A 513 -1.30 5.70 8.94
N ASN A 514 -1.21 5.36 7.65
CA ASN A 514 -0.12 4.55 7.09
C ASN A 514 1.13 5.35 6.72
N ALA A 515 1.12 6.64 7.04
CA ALA A 515 2.20 7.56 6.77
C ALA A 515 2.62 7.65 5.28
N VAL A 516 1.70 7.44 4.34
CA VAL A 516 1.98 7.54 2.88
C VAL A 516 2.05 9.00 2.44
N GLY A 517 3.08 9.33 1.65
CA GLY A 517 3.39 10.68 1.19
C GLY A 517 4.36 11.44 2.11
N GLN A 518 5.27 12.20 1.50
CA GLN A 518 6.32 12.95 2.19
C GLN A 518 5.82 14.21 2.87
N ASN A 519 4.66 14.75 2.46
CA ASN A 519 3.98 15.85 3.15
C ASN A 519 4.83 17.15 3.29
N ILE A 520 5.73 17.40 2.34
CA ILE A 520 6.72 18.50 2.41
C ILE A 520 6.04 19.84 2.75
N ARG A 521 4.95 20.18 2.07
CA ARG A 521 4.28 21.49 2.21
C ARG A 521 3.70 21.69 3.61
N ASN A 522 3.07 20.67 4.18
CA ASN A 522 2.46 20.79 5.51
C ASN A 522 3.52 20.71 6.60
N ASP A 523 4.56 19.90 6.43
CA ASP A 523 5.69 19.84 7.37
C ASP A 523 6.40 21.20 7.46
N LEU A 524 6.57 21.89 6.32
CA LEU A 524 7.06 23.28 6.32
C LEU A 524 6.07 24.22 7.03
N ALA A 525 4.77 24.16 6.72
CA ALA A 525 3.77 25.06 7.33
C ALA A 525 3.63 24.92 8.85
N HIS A 526 3.87 23.74 9.41
CA HIS A 526 3.73 23.46 10.84
C HIS A 526 5.05 23.47 11.62
N ILE A 527 6.20 23.63 10.95
CA ILE A 527 7.56 23.68 11.53
C ILE A 527 7.73 22.63 12.64
N ASN A 528 7.56 21.35 12.28
CA ASN A 528 7.73 20.26 13.24
C ASN A 528 9.23 19.87 13.38
N GLY A 529 9.54 19.00 14.34
CA GLY A 529 10.92 18.56 14.58
C GLY A 529 11.58 17.84 13.39
N ARG A 530 10.80 17.23 12.48
CA ARG A 530 11.30 16.60 11.26
C ARG A 530 11.66 17.65 10.20
N THR A 531 10.87 18.72 10.08
CA THR A 531 11.11 19.85 9.17
C THR A 531 12.54 20.37 9.32
N MET A 532 12.99 20.62 10.56
CA MET A 532 14.31 21.21 10.84
C MET A 532 15.51 20.33 10.43
N LYS A 533 15.32 19.01 10.34
CA LYS A 533 16.34 18.06 9.87
C LYS A 533 16.48 18.09 8.34
N ASN A 534 15.39 18.40 7.63
CA ASN A 534 15.31 18.35 6.17
C ASN A 534 15.61 19.70 5.49
N LEU A 535 15.83 20.77 6.25
CA LEU A 535 16.21 22.09 5.70
C LEU A 535 17.66 22.10 5.20
N ASN A 536 17.86 21.74 3.95
CA ASN A 536 19.14 21.79 3.24
C ASN A 536 18.93 22.19 1.75
N HIS A 537 20.02 22.34 0.99
CA HIS A 537 19.93 22.68 -0.44
C HIS A 537 19.22 21.61 -1.28
N ASP A 538 19.27 20.34 -0.89
CA ASP A 538 18.63 19.23 -1.61
C ASP A 538 17.12 19.43 -1.71
N LEU A 539 16.48 19.91 -0.64
CA LEU A 539 15.06 20.27 -0.63
C LEU A 539 14.72 21.34 -1.67
N ILE A 540 15.60 22.33 -1.86
CA ILE A 540 15.36 23.42 -2.82
C ILE A 540 15.43 22.90 -4.26
N LEU A 541 16.44 22.08 -4.57
CA LEU A 541 16.58 21.46 -5.89
C LEU A 541 15.39 20.56 -6.20
N GLU A 542 14.92 19.81 -5.20
CA GLU A 542 13.73 18.98 -5.31
C GLU A 542 12.49 19.82 -5.66
N LEU A 543 12.23 20.89 -4.90
CA LEU A 543 11.08 21.76 -5.14
C LEU A 543 11.17 22.53 -6.47
N LEU A 544 12.37 22.99 -6.87
CA LEU A 544 12.59 23.60 -8.18
C LEU A 544 12.31 22.62 -9.32
N SER A 545 12.71 21.36 -9.16
CA SER A 545 12.41 20.32 -10.16
C SER A 545 10.91 20.10 -10.31
N TYR A 546 10.14 20.11 -9.22
CA TYR A 546 8.68 19.99 -9.26
C TYR A 546 8.03 21.21 -9.91
N PHE A 547 8.46 22.41 -9.53
CA PHE A 547 7.94 23.65 -10.09
C PHE A 547 8.19 23.73 -11.61
N THR A 548 9.43 23.50 -12.04
CA THR A 548 9.81 23.53 -13.46
C THR A 548 9.14 22.41 -14.26
N SER A 549 8.95 21.24 -13.65
CA SER A 549 8.19 20.14 -14.25
C SER A 549 6.73 20.54 -14.52
N ILE A 550 6.10 21.24 -13.59
CA ILE A 550 4.73 21.76 -13.77
C ILE A 550 4.67 22.77 -14.92
N LEU A 551 5.59 23.75 -14.94
CA LEU A 551 5.60 24.79 -15.98
C LEU A 551 5.78 24.19 -17.38
N ASN A 552 6.78 23.33 -17.55
CA ASN A 552 7.04 22.64 -18.80
C ASN A 552 5.81 21.86 -19.29
N SER A 553 5.13 21.12 -18.41
CA SER A 553 3.91 20.39 -18.78
C SER A 553 2.78 21.33 -19.23
N CYS A 554 2.65 22.50 -18.58
CA CYS A 554 1.70 23.54 -19.01
C CYS A 554 2.04 24.10 -20.40
N VAL A 555 3.30 24.46 -20.64
CA VAL A 555 3.75 24.98 -21.94
C VAL A 555 3.49 23.96 -23.04
N LEU A 556 3.89 22.69 -22.82
CA LEU A 556 3.70 21.60 -23.78
C LEU A 556 2.23 21.34 -24.10
N TYR A 557 1.35 21.41 -23.09
CA TYR A 557 -0.09 21.27 -23.29
C TYR A 557 -0.64 22.36 -24.21
N TYR A 558 -0.34 23.63 -23.93
CA TYR A 558 -0.84 24.75 -24.74
C TYR A 558 -0.23 24.77 -26.15
N GLN A 559 1.04 24.38 -26.31
CA GLN A 559 1.65 24.20 -27.63
C GLN A 559 0.94 23.14 -28.48
N ASN A 560 0.53 22.03 -27.88
CA ASN A 560 -0.22 20.99 -28.59
C ASN A 560 -1.64 21.44 -28.93
N LYS A 561 -2.28 22.18 -28.02
CA LYS A 561 -3.62 22.74 -28.26
C LYS A 561 -3.64 23.73 -29.42
N ASN A 562 -2.59 24.52 -29.61
CA ASN A 562 -2.48 25.50 -30.70
C ASN A 562 -2.13 24.88 -32.08
N LYS A 563 -1.76 23.59 -32.12
CA LYS A 563 -1.47 22.86 -33.37
C LYS A 563 -2.67 22.11 -33.94
N ASN A 564 -3.72 21.93 -33.14
CA ASN A 564 -5.01 21.34 -33.53
C ASN A 564 -6.04 22.45 -33.71
#